data_AF-A0A957KCZ4-F1
#
_entry.id   AF-A0A957KCZ4-F1
#
_cell.length_a   1.000
_cell.length_b   1.000
_cell.length_c   1.000
_cell.angle_alpha   90.00
_cell.angle_beta   90.00
_cell.angle_gamma   90.00
#
_symmetry.space_group_name_H-M   'P 1'
#
loop_
_entity.id
_entity.type
_entity.pdbx_description
1 polymer ?
#
loop_
_entity_poly.entity_id
_entity_poly.type
_entity_poly.pdbx_seq_one_letter_code
_entity_poly.pdbx_strand_id
1 'polypeptide(L)'
;RYVYLDLWHGECRDAFAMSSLAEKDSEFKLNAPLSTWQEVIEGRLDPIMGITRGRLKVKGPMLKIIKSPKAALELVKCASGLGTVFP
;
A
#
# COMPACT_ATOMS: atom_id res chain seq x y z
N ARG A 1 -13.72 -1.59 2.16
CA ARG A 1 -13.39 -0.24 1.63
C ARG A 1 -12.02 -0.34 0.99
N TYR A 2 -11.84 0.27 -0.17
CA TYR A 2 -10.57 0.27 -0.89
C TYR A 2 -9.98 1.69 -0.84
N VAL A 3 -8.67 1.79 -0.98
CA VAL A 3 -7.97 3.07 -1.12
C VAL A 3 -7.23 3.04 -2.44
N TYR A 4 -7.38 4.09 -3.22
CA TYR A 4 -6.62 4.32 -4.44
C TYR A 4 -5.59 5.41 -4.18
N LEU A 5 -4.39 5.21 -4.73
CA LEU A 5 -3.27 6.14 -4.68
C LEU A 5 -2.70 6.29 -6.09
N ASP A 6 -2.69 7.51 -6.62
CA ASP A 6 -1.98 7.84 -7.85
C ASP A 6 -0.56 8.30 -7.53
N LEU A 7 0.41 7.45 -7.82
CA LEU A 7 1.82 7.68 -7.50
C LEU A 7 2.64 7.82 -8.78
N TRP A 8 3.34 8.93 -8.93
CA TRP A 8 4.10 9.27 -10.12
C TRP A 8 5.41 9.97 -9.75
N HIS A 9 6.56 9.40 -10.15
CA HIS A 9 7.90 9.98 -9.91
C HIS A 9 8.19 10.42 -8.45
N GLY A 10 7.61 9.74 -7.47
CA GLY A 10 7.81 10.05 -6.04
C GLY A 10 6.77 11.00 -5.44
N GLU A 11 5.82 11.46 -6.24
CA GLU A 11 4.70 12.29 -5.79
C GLU A 11 3.40 11.48 -5.74
N CYS A 12 2.55 11.81 -4.76
CA CYS A 12 1.17 11.35 -4.72
C CYS A 12 0.28 12.44 -5.33
N ARG A 13 -0.22 12.21 -6.55
CA ARG A 13 -1.03 13.19 -7.29
C ARG A 13 -2.49 13.19 -6.87
N ASP A 14 -2.98 12.06 -6.39
CA ASP A 14 -4.35 11.88 -5.91
C ASP A 14 -4.43 10.69 -4.94
N ALA A 15 -5.35 10.75 -3.97
CA ALA A 15 -5.59 9.71 -2.99
C ALA A 15 -7.04 9.77 -2.47
N PHE A 16 -7.80 8.68 -2.63
CA PHE A 16 -9.19 8.64 -2.20
C PHE A 16 -9.68 7.23 -1.86
N ALA A 17 -10.74 7.16 -1.06
CA ALA A 17 -11.43 5.92 -0.76
C ALA A 17 -12.36 5.53 -1.91
N MET A 18 -12.37 4.25 -2.27
CA MET A 18 -13.27 3.67 -3.25
C MET A 18 -14.23 2.67 -2.59
N SER A 19 -15.43 2.57 -3.15
CA SER A 19 -16.42 1.56 -2.75
C SER A 19 -16.17 0.22 -3.44
N SER A 20 -15.54 0.22 -4.62
CA SER A 20 -15.24 -0.95 -5.44
C SER A 20 -13.89 -0.86 -6.15
N LEU A 21 -13.25 -2.02 -6.38
CA LEU A 21 -12.03 -2.13 -7.22
C LEU A 21 -12.29 -1.90 -8.72
N ALA A 22 -13.56 -1.80 -9.13
CA ALA A 22 -13.92 -1.49 -10.52
C ALA A 22 -13.88 0.01 -10.84
N GLU A 23 -13.84 0.87 -9.83
CA GLU A 23 -13.86 2.34 -10.01
C GLU A 23 -12.58 2.87 -10.68
N LYS A 24 -11.43 2.25 -10.39
CA LYS A 24 -10.14 2.57 -11.01
C LYS A 24 -9.31 1.32 -11.22
N ASP A 25 -8.64 1.25 -12.36
CA ASP A 25 -7.60 0.26 -12.56
C ASP A 25 -6.25 0.79 -12.05
N SER A 26 -5.48 -0.10 -11.44
CA SER A 26 -4.18 0.21 -10.86
C SER A 26 -3.18 -0.88 -11.25
N GLU A 27 -1.96 -0.46 -11.57
CA GLU A 27 -0.88 -1.39 -11.95
C GLU A 27 -0.52 -2.34 -10.79
N PHE A 28 -0.66 -1.85 -9.56
CA PHE A 28 -0.45 -2.62 -8.34
C PHE A 28 -1.72 -2.66 -7.50
N LYS A 29 -2.08 -3.86 -7.03
CA LYS A 29 -3.19 -4.08 -6.10
C LYS A 29 -2.66 -4.85 -4.90
N LEU A 30 -2.65 -4.20 -3.74
CA LEU A 30 -2.24 -4.80 -2.47
C LEU A 30 -3.46 -5.24 -1.69
N ASN A 31 -3.42 -6.45 -1.12
CA ASN A 31 -4.51 -7.00 -0.33
C ASN A 31 -3.97 -7.74 0.89
N ALA A 32 -4.55 -7.44 2.05
CA ALA A 32 -4.26 -8.11 3.32
C ALA A 32 -5.42 -7.90 4.30
N PRO A 33 -5.52 -8.72 5.36
CA PRO A 33 -6.44 -8.46 6.46
C PRO A 33 -6.17 -7.10 7.11
N LEU A 34 -7.21 -6.48 7.71
CA LEU A 34 -7.10 -5.19 8.38
C LEU A 34 -6.00 -5.18 9.45
N SER A 35 -5.87 -6.24 10.23
CA SER A 35 -4.83 -6.38 11.26
C SER A 35 -3.40 -6.30 10.68
N THR A 36 -3.20 -6.84 9.47
CA THR A 36 -1.89 -6.75 8.81
C THR A 36 -1.64 -5.33 8.30
N TRP A 37 -2.66 -4.64 7.79
CA TRP A 37 -2.54 -3.22 7.42
C TRP A 37 -2.27 -2.31 8.63
N GLN A 38 -2.89 -2.59 9.78
CA GLN A 38 -2.60 -1.90 11.04
C GLN A 38 -1.12 -2.03 11.42
N GLU A 39 -0.58 -3.25 11.42
CA GLU A 39 0.84 -3.47 11.70
C GLU A 39 1.76 -2.71 10.73
N VAL A 40 1.40 -2.63 9.44
CA VAL A 40 2.17 -1.90 8.43
C VAL A 40 2.15 -0.40 8.70
N ILE A 41 0.97 0.17 8.92
CA ILE A 41 0.78 1.61 9.15
C ILE A 41 1.44 2.03 10.48
N GLU A 42 1.40 1.19 11.50
CA GLU A 42 2.07 1.45 12.77
C GLU A 42 3.57 1.17 12.74
N GLY A 43 4.12 0.73 11.60
CA GLY A 43 5.53 0.39 11.44
C GLY A 43 5.98 -0.88 12.17
N ARG A 44 5.04 -1.69 12.68
CA ARG A 44 5.29 -2.99 13.30
C ARG A 44 5.59 -4.09 12.29
N LEU A 45 5.17 -3.92 11.03
CA LEU A 45 5.49 -4.80 9.91
C LEU A 45 6.13 -4.01 8.76
N ASP A 46 7.37 -4.35 8.43
CA ASP A 46 7.99 -3.86 7.20
C ASP A 46 7.20 -4.35 5.96
N PRO A 47 6.81 -3.46 5.03
CA PRO A 47 5.96 -3.84 3.90
C PRO A 47 6.63 -4.85 2.97
N ILE A 48 7.93 -4.73 2.72
CA ILE A 48 8.67 -5.65 1.83
C ILE A 48 8.74 -7.03 2.47
N MET A 49 8.96 -7.11 3.78
CA MET A 49 8.90 -8.36 4.53
C MET A 49 7.49 -8.95 4.55
N GLY A 50 6.46 -8.10 4.69
CA GLY A 50 5.06 -8.52 4.59
C GLY A 50 4.73 -9.15 3.24
N ILE A 51 5.23 -8.57 2.15
CA ILE A 51 5.07 -9.10 0.79
C ILE A 51 5.83 -10.42 0.62
N THR A 52 7.11 -10.44 0.99
CA THR A 52 8.00 -11.60 0.83
C THR A 52 7.50 -12.81 1.63
N ARG A 53 6.92 -12.58 2.81
CA ARG A 53 6.32 -13.62 3.67
C ARG A 53 4.87 -13.96 3.30
N GLY A 54 4.30 -13.34 2.27
CA GLY A 54 2.93 -13.58 1.81
C GLY A 54 1.82 -13.03 2.72
N ARG A 55 2.15 -12.20 3.71
CA ARG A 55 1.19 -11.51 4.58
C ARG A 55 0.49 -10.36 3.84
N LEU A 56 1.22 -9.68 2.97
CA LEU A 56 0.70 -8.69 2.03
C LEU A 56 0.70 -9.29 0.63
N LYS A 57 -0.48 -9.57 0.08
CA LYS A 57 -0.59 -10.11 -1.28
C LYS A 57 -0.55 -8.97 -2.27
N VAL A 58 0.28 -9.11 -3.30
CA VAL A 58 0.41 -8.13 -4.38
C VAL A 58 -0.01 -8.77 -5.69
N LYS A 59 -0.83 -8.06 -6.45
CA LYS A 59 -1.03 -8.30 -7.88
C LYS A 59 -0.38 -7.16 -8.66
N GLY A 60 0.46 -7.50 -9.64
CA GLY A 60 1.19 -6.56 -10.47
C GLY A 60 2.63 -7.02 -10.74
N PRO A 61 3.44 -6.24 -11.49
CA PRO A 61 4.82 -6.60 -11.84
C PRO A 61 5.77 -6.56 -10.63
N MET A 62 5.94 -7.69 -9.94
CA MET A 62 6.75 -7.81 -8.72
C MET A 62 8.18 -7.26 -8.85
N LEU A 63 8.80 -7.44 -10.02
CA LEU A 63 10.14 -6.92 -10.32
C LEU A 63 10.24 -5.40 -10.15
N LYS A 64 9.19 -4.64 -10.44
CA LYS A 64 9.18 -3.17 -10.27
C LYS A 64 9.19 -2.76 -8.80
N ILE A 65 8.47 -3.50 -7.95
CA ILE A 65 8.43 -3.27 -6.49
C ILE A 65 9.79 -3.59 -5.87
N ILE A 66 10.36 -4.75 -6.20
CA ILE A 66 11.64 -5.20 -5.63
C ILE A 66 12.80 -4.30 -6.07
N LYS A 67 12.73 -3.73 -7.28
CA LYS A 67 13.73 -2.74 -7.75
C LYS A 67 13.58 -1.38 -7.09
N SER A 68 12.42 -1.07 -6.53
CA SER A 68 12.11 0.24 -5.93
C SER A 68 11.60 0.13 -4.49
N PRO A 69 12.30 -0.57 -3.58
CA PRO A 69 11.80 -0.84 -2.23
C PRO A 69 11.66 0.46 -1.41
N LYS A 70 12.51 1.47 -1.68
CA LYS A 70 12.40 2.79 -1.06
C LYS A 70 11.05 3.46 -1.35
N ALA A 71 10.53 3.38 -2.57
CA ALA A 71 9.24 3.99 -2.91
C ALA A 71 8.08 3.33 -2.15
N ALA A 72 8.11 1.99 -1.98
CA ALA A 72 7.12 1.27 -1.19
C ALA A 72 7.18 1.65 0.30
N LEU A 73 8.39 1.82 0.84
CA LEU A 73 8.62 2.29 2.22
C LEU A 73 8.13 3.73 2.43
N GLU A 74 8.45 4.64 1.51
CA GLU A 74 7.99 6.04 1.62
C GLU A 74 6.47 6.16 1.49
N LEU A 75 5.81 5.36 0.65
CA LEU A 75 4.35 5.29 0.56
C LEU A 75 3.73 4.96 1.93
N VAL A 76 4.26 3.92 2.61
CA VAL A 76 3.78 3.55 3.94
C VAL A 76 4.07 4.63 4.95
N LYS A 77 5.29 5.20 4.97
CA LYS A 77 5.61 6.31 5.87
C LYS A 77 4.69 7.52 5.69
N CYS A 78 4.38 7.91 4.45
CA CYS A 78 3.45 8.99 4.15
C CYS A 78 2.04 8.68 4.68
N ALA A 79 1.56 7.45 4.50
CA ALA A 79 0.26 7.02 5.02
C ALA A 79 0.24 6.94 6.56
N SER A 80 1.32 6.47 7.18
CA SER A 80 1.51 6.35 8.63
C SER A 80 1.58 7.70 9.37
N GLY A 81 1.99 8.77 8.68
CA GLY A 81 2.00 10.12 9.23
C GLY A 81 0.61 10.71 9.42
N LEU A 82 -0.42 10.12 8.79
CA LEU A 82 -1.81 10.55 8.94
C LEU A 82 -2.44 9.83 10.14
N GLY A 83 -2.83 10.59 11.16
CA GLY A 83 -3.59 10.06 12.29
C GLY A 83 -4.86 9.35 11.79
N THR A 84 -4.88 8.03 11.91
CA THR A 84 -5.96 7.16 11.43
C THR A 84 -6.63 6.47 12.60
N VAL A 85 -7.97 6.43 12.58
CA VAL A 85 -8.78 5.61 13.47
C VAL A 85 -9.25 4.39 12.66
N PHE A 86 -8.83 3.20 13.10
CA PHE A 86 -9.32 1.95 12.51
C PHE A 86 -10.73 1.65 13.05
N PRO A 87 -11.65 1.10 12.21
CA PRO A 87 -12.95 0.65 12.66
C PRO A 87 -12.87 -0.58 13.57
#